data_AF-T0JZ90-F1
#
_entry.id   AF-T0JZ90-F1
#
_cell.length_a   1.000
_cell.length_b   1.000
_cell.length_c   1.000
_cell.angle_alpha   90.00
_cell.angle_beta   90.00
_cell.angle_gamma   90.00
#
_symmetry.space_group_name_H-M   'P 1'
#
loop_
_entity.id
_entity.type
_entity.pdbx_description
1 polymer ?
#
loop_
_entity_poly.entity_id
_entity_poly.type
_entity_poly.pdbx_seq_one_letter_code
_entity_poly.pdbx_strand_id
1 'polypeptide(L)'
;MTMSTLSNGTDSGDEGIGGASDASWATLLQDRIVELQDRKRTNTKGRETTLMSYLHLVKHHYGGRQISGSINEIVSALMKNIRSGGSTVERIYSLKSLQATLLTSPSEVLFDDIYPQLEKTCEDDEDSDVKAAAIWAMAIATLYAGGSEEAASEFLEYIVTIVESDGESISAADSGEVVTAALESWVFVASQIDDITENVYTAIDAFVEQLDSTDVDVQTSAGFNIAFIFEAARDLEEETGEPMNLQYDPKRLISRMREASKPSVKQTSRKDRRHLRKQFASIVTSLEHGKGPGFSTAGRPSFNPHTGGTRAEPGRRNDDDDDMSGFGYREKLRLGSTVVLIDSWSLMARVDAARVVLGGGLPTHFNENPTVAELLGGAEKEESAQTYSLHPRDAKKMRR
;
A
#
# COMPACT_ATOMS: atom_id res chain seq x y z
N MET A 1 5.38 -29.89 -7.08
CA MET A 1 4.87 -30.98 -6.22
C MET A 1 3.62 -30.45 -5.53
N THR A 2 2.54 -31.19 -5.67
CA THR A 2 1.19 -30.88 -5.20
C THR A 2 1.09 -31.08 -3.69
N MET A 3 0.65 -30.07 -2.95
CA MET A 3 0.21 -30.23 -1.56
C MET A 3 -1.30 -29.99 -1.50
N SER A 4 -2.00 -31.08 -1.23
CA SER A 4 -3.44 -31.16 -1.01
C SER A 4 -3.85 -30.41 0.25
N THR A 5 -4.94 -29.67 0.14
CA THR A 5 -5.75 -29.19 1.25
C THR A 5 -6.72 -30.30 1.68
N LEU A 6 -6.59 -30.79 2.90
CA LEU A 6 -7.65 -31.55 3.55
C LEU A 6 -8.26 -30.66 4.63
N SER A 7 -9.39 -30.07 4.25
CA SER A 7 -10.42 -29.56 5.14
C SER A 7 -11.08 -30.75 5.82
N ASN A 8 -11.12 -30.73 7.15
CA ASN A 8 -12.02 -31.57 7.92
C ASN A 8 -12.88 -30.63 8.76
N GLY A 9 -14.15 -30.54 8.39
CA GLY A 9 -15.15 -29.78 9.12
C GLY A 9 -15.53 -30.47 10.42
N THR A 10 -15.73 -29.67 11.45
CA THR A 10 -16.66 -29.97 12.54
C THR A 10 -17.55 -28.76 12.69
N ASP A 11 -18.73 -28.88 12.08
CA ASP A 11 -19.92 -28.11 12.40
C ASP A 11 -20.41 -28.60 13.76
N SER A 12 -20.37 -27.73 14.77
CA SER A 12 -21.01 -27.91 16.06
C SER A 12 -21.20 -26.50 16.61
N GLY A 13 -22.46 -26.04 16.60
CA GLY A 13 -22.82 -24.69 17.00
C GLY A 13 -22.34 -24.31 18.40
N ASP A 14 -21.95 -23.06 18.54
CA ASP A 14 -21.87 -22.39 19.84
C ASP A 14 -22.18 -20.90 19.66
N GLU A 15 -23.42 -20.53 19.96
CA GLU A 15 -23.81 -19.17 20.26
C GLU A 15 -23.14 -18.78 21.59
N GLY A 16 -21.96 -18.14 21.56
CA GLY A 16 -21.31 -17.70 22.80
C GLY A 16 -19.85 -17.18 22.73
N ILE A 17 -19.11 -17.39 21.65
CA ILE A 17 -17.64 -17.16 21.60
C ILE A 17 -17.25 -15.83 20.92
N GLY A 18 -18.00 -14.75 21.14
CA GLY A 18 -17.56 -13.41 20.71
C GLY A 18 -16.65 -12.72 21.74
N GLY A 19 -16.98 -12.86 23.03
CA GLY A 19 -16.30 -12.12 24.11
C GLY A 19 -15.01 -12.76 24.64
N ALA A 20 -14.79 -14.06 24.43
CA ALA A 20 -13.65 -14.77 25.01
C ALA A 20 -12.35 -14.61 24.21
N SER A 21 -12.43 -14.59 22.88
CA SER A 21 -11.28 -14.33 22.01
C SER A 21 -10.82 -12.87 22.06
N ASP A 22 -11.78 -11.93 22.16
CA ASP A 22 -11.48 -10.50 22.24
C ASP A 22 -10.81 -10.09 23.54
N ALA A 23 -11.25 -10.67 24.66
CA ALA A 23 -10.58 -10.51 25.94
C ALA A 23 -9.15 -11.10 25.90
N SER A 24 -8.93 -12.18 25.14
CA SER A 24 -7.63 -12.87 25.09
C SER A 24 -6.55 -12.07 24.38
N TRP A 25 -6.80 -11.53 23.17
CA TRP A 25 -5.76 -10.79 22.45
C TRP A 25 -5.47 -9.43 23.10
N ALA A 26 -6.49 -8.78 23.67
CA ALA A 26 -6.35 -7.49 24.33
C ALA A 26 -5.47 -7.60 25.58
N THR A 27 -5.64 -8.66 26.39
CA THR A 27 -4.75 -8.94 27.52
C THR A 27 -3.33 -9.25 27.04
N LEU A 28 -3.16 -10.07 26.01
CA LEU A 28 -1.84 -10.36 25.44
C LEU A 28 -1.13 -9.10 24.93
N LEU A 29 -1.86 -8.20 24.28
CA LEU A 29 -1.33 -6.91 23.82
C LEU A 29 -0.86 -6.07 25.01
N GLN A 30 -1.66 -5.99 26.07
CA GLN A 30 -1.26 -5.28 27.29
C GLN A 30 0.00 -5.88 27.92
N ASP A 31 0.10 -7.21 27.96
CA ASP A 31 1.30 -7.91 28.45
C ASP A 31 2.52 -7.57 27.58
N ARG A 32 2.37 -7.53 26.24
CA ARG A 32 3.45 -7.10 25.34
C ARG A 32 3.85 -5.65 25.58
N ILE A 33 2.89 -4.74 25.79
CA ILE A 33 3.15 -3.33 26.09
C ILE A 33 3.99 -3.20 27.38
N VAL A 34 3.64 -3.94 28.43
CA VAL A 34 4.40 -3.95 29.69
C VAL A 34 5.81 -4.50 29.47
N GLU A 35 5.96 -5.60 28.73
CA GLU A 35 7.28 -6.17 28.45
C GLU A 35 8.16 -5.30 27.55
N LEU A 36 7.59 -4.53 26.62
CA LEU A 36 8.34 -3.55 25.83
C LEU A 36 8.99 -2.49 26.72
N GLN A 37 8.31 -2.08 27.79
CA GLN A 37 8.80 -1.09 28.75
C GLN A 37 9.86 -1.66 29.70
N ASP A 38 9.77 -2.96 30.04
CA ASP A 38 10.73 -3.61 30.95
C ASP A 38 11.94 -4.23 30.24
N ARG A 39 13.03 -3.45 30.13
CA ARG A 39 14.33 -3.96 29.65
C ARG A 39 15.11 -4.73 30.71
N LYS A 40 14.70 -4.74 31.98
CA LYS A 40 15.50 -5.36 33.04
C LYS A 40 15.44 -6.88 32.86
N ARG A 41 16.62 -7.51 32.78
CA ARG A 41 16.79 -8.97 32.70
C ARG A 41 16.34 -9.60 31.36
N THR A 42 16.09 -8.83 30.31
CA THR A 42 15.81 -9.37 28.97
C THR A 42 17.09 -9.44 28.12
N ASN A 43 17.26 -10.55 27.41
CA ASN A 43 18.31 -10.69 26.39
C ASN A 43 17.77 -10.25 25.02
N THR A 44 18.66 -10.14 24.02
CA THR A 44 18.31 -9.72 22.64
C THR A 44 17.18 -10.57 22.05
N LYS A 45 17.27 -11.90 22.18
CA LYS A 45 16.25 -12.81 21.63
C LYS A 45 14.87 -12.62 22.26
N GLY A 46 14.82 -12.36 23.57
CA GLY A 46 13.59 -12.05 24.28
C GLY A 46 12.94 -10.78 23.75
N ARG A 47 13.73 -9.70 23.59
CA ARG A 47 13.24 -8.42 23.03
C ARG A 47 12.73 -8.56 21.60
N GLU A 48 13.46 -9.27 20.74
CA GLU A 48 12.99 -9.59 19.38
C GLU A 48 11.64 -10.30 19.40
N THR A 49 11.47 -11.30 20.27
CA THR A 49 10.22 -12.07 20.39
C THR A 49 9.07 -11.17 20.86
N THR A 50 9.30 -10.30 21.84
CA THR A 50 8.30 -9.34 22.32
C THR A 50 7.91 -8.34 21.23
N LEU A 51 8.87 -7.79 20.48
CA LEU A 51 8.61 -6.87 19.36
C LEU A 51 7.83 -7.54 18.22
N MET A 52 8.21 -8.76 17.82
CA MET A 52 7.49 -9.53 16.81
C MET A 52 6.04 -9.81 17.24
N SER A 53 5.85 -10.22 18.50
CA SER A 53 4.51 -10.49 19.03
C SER A 53 3.67 -9.23 19.18
N TYR A 54 4.25 -8.12 19.61
CA TYR A 54 3.57 -6.82 19.67
C TYR A 54 3.12 -6.40 18.27
N LEU A 55 4.05 -6.38 17.31
CA LEU A 55 3.76 -6.02 15.92
C LEU A 55 2.65 -6.88 15.33
N HIS A 56 2.69 -8.20 15.56
CA HIS A 56 1.66 -9.11 15.08
C HIS A 56 0.29 -8.75 15.66
N LEU A 57 0.19 -8.52 16.97
CA LEU A 57 -1.09 -8.16 17.61
C LEU A 57 -1.63 -6.84 17.06
N VAL A 58 -0.79 -5.80 16.96
CA VAL A 58 -1.20 -4.48 16.47
C VAL A 58 -1.56 -4.49 14.98
N LYS A 59 -0.95 -5.35 14.16
CA LYS A 59 -1.30 -5.47 12.74
C LYS A 59 -2.64 -6.16 12.51
N HIS A 60 -3.01 -7.11 13.36
CA HIS A 60 -4.15 -8.02 13.13
C HIS A 60 -5.39 -7.69 13.97
N HIS A 61 -5.26 -6.86 15.00
CA HIS A 61 -6.34 -6.45 15.88
C HIS A 61 -6.32 -4.94 16.09
N TYR A 62 -7.50 -4.30 16.05
CA TYR A 62 -7.60 -2.89 16.37
C TYR A 62 -7.49 -2.65 17.88
N GLY A 63 -6.27 -2.43 18.35
CA GLY A 63 -5.92 -2.15 19.75
C GLY A 63 -6.00 -0.69 20.18
N GLY A 64 -6.83 0.14 19.54
CA GLY A 64 -6.84 1.59 19.73
C GLY A 64 -6.90 2.05 21.19
N ARG A 65 -7.76 1.43 22.01
CA ARG A 65 -7.91 1.76 23.45
C ARG A 65 -6.68 1.41 24.28
N GLN A 66 -6.07 0.25 24.00
CA GLN A 66 -4.90 -0.24 24.72
C GLN A 66 -3.67 0.60 24.38
N ILE A 67 -3.53 0.98 23.12
CA ILE A 67 -2.40 1.78 22.63
C ILE A 67 -2.53 3.24 23.06
N SER A 68 -3.70 3.87 22.90
CA SER A 68 -3.87 5.30 23.18
C SER A 68 -3.54 5.65 24.63
N GLY A 69 -3.87 4.76 25.58
CA GLY A 69 -3.57 4.94 27.01
C GLY A 69 -2.10 4.78 27.39
N SER A 70 -1.25 4.28 26.49
CA SER A 70 0.18 4.03 26.75
C SER A 70 1.07 4.45 25.57
N ILE A 71 0.58 5.34 24.70
CA ILE A 71 1.24 5.67 23.44
C ILE A 71 2.63 6.27 23.68
N ASN A 72 2.77 7.16 24.65
CA ASN A 72 4.05 7.80 24.97
C ASN A 72 5.07 6.76 25.48
N GLU A 73 4.64 5.84 26.34
CA GLU A 73 5.49 4.79 26.88
C GLU A 73 5.90 3.77 25.81
N ILE A 74 4.96 3.39 24.93
CA ILE A 74 5.21 2.51 23.79
C ILE A 74 6.23 3.15 22.86
N VAL A 75 5.97 4.38 22.40
CA VAL A 75 6.84 5.11 21.46
C VAL A 75 8.22 5.32 22.08
N SER A 76 8.30 5.72 23.36
CA SER A 76 9.58 5.84 24.05
C SER A 76 10.37 4.52 24.09
N ALA A 77 9.70 3.40 24.35
CA ALA A 77 10.32 2.07 24.34
C ALA A 77 10.80 1.67 22.94
N LEU A 78 10.00 1.91 21.90
CA LEU A 78 10.37 1.63 20.50
C LEU A 78 11.55 2.50 20.06
N MET A 79 11.53 3.81 20.31
CA MET A 79 12.62 4.73 19.96
C MET A 79 13.94 4.36 20.64
N LYS A 80 13.88 3.81 21.85
CA LYS A 80 15.06 3.30 22.55
C LYS A 80 15.67 2.07 21.84
N ASN A 81 14.83 1.18 21.31
CA ASN A 81 15.28 0.02 20.54
C ASN A 81 15.74 0.42 19.13
N ILE A 82 15.18 1.47 18.53
CA ILE A 82 15.67 2.04 17.26
C ILE A 82 17.08 2.61 17.46
N ARG A 83 17.28 3.45 18.49
CA ARG A 83 18.57 4.09 18.78
C ARG A 83 19.66 3.11 19.22
N SER A 84 19.31 2.08 19.99
CA SER A 84 20.26 1.25 20.73
C SER A 84 19.91 -0.24 20.77
N GLY A 85 19.22 -0.72 19.72
CA GLY A 85 18.84 -2.13 19.57
C GLY A 85 20.06 -3.03 19.40
N GLY A 86 20.00 -4.23 20.01
CA GLY A 86 21.12 -5.16 20.05
C GLY A 86 21.32 -5.99 18.76
N SER A 87 20.41 -5.88 17.80
CA SER A 87 20.45 -6.58 16.51
C SER A 87 19.68 -5.79 15.44
N THR A 88 19.97 -6.05 14.16
CA THR A 88 19.19 -5.55 13.01
C THR A 88 17.70 -5.88 13.16
N VAL A 89 17.40 -7.10 13.62
CA VAL A 89 16.03 -7.57 13.86
C VAL A 89 15.31 -6.70 14.89
N GLU A 90 15.95 -6.37 16.02
CA GLU A 90 15.35 -5.45 17.00
C GLU A 90 15.00 -4.10 16.38
N ARG A 91 15.90 -3.53 15.55
CA ARG A 91 15.68 -2.22 14.91
C ARG A 91 14.54 -2.27 13.88
N ILE A 92 14.56 -3.23 12.95
CA ILE A 92 13.50 -3.40 11.94
C ILE A 92 12.12 -3.58 12.60
N TYR A 93 12.01 -4.47 13.59
CA TYR A 93 10.72 -4.71 14.24
C TYR A 93 10.28 -3.53 15.10
N SER A 94 11.21 -2.72 15.63
CA SER A 94 10.85 -1.48 16.34
C SER A 94 10.30 -0.41 15.38
N LEU A 95 10.94 -0.22 14.22
CA LEU A 95 10.48 0.69 13.16
C LEU A 95 9.10 0.29 12.64
N LYS A 96 8.91 -0.99 12.29
CA LYS A 96 7.61 -1.52 11.84
C LYS A 96 6.53 -1.45 12.94
N SER A 97 6.92 -1.64 14.21
CA SER A 97 6.02 -1.46 15.35
C SER A 97 5.60 -0.01 15.53
N LEU A 98 6.52 0.94 15.32
CA LEU A 98 6.22 2.37 15.39
C LEU A 98 5.20 2.75 14.31
N GLN A 99 5.43 2.32 13.06
CA GLN A 99 4.51 2.52 11.93
C GLN A 99 3.09 2.02 12.26
N ALA A 100 2.97 0.75 12.69
CA ALA A 100 1.66 0.17 13.02
C ALA A 100 1.00 0.82 14.25
N THR A 101 1.80 1.30 15.22
CA THR A 101 1.31 2.01 16.41
C THR A 101 0.69 3.35 16.04
N LEU A 102 1.40 4.16 15.25
CA LEU A 102 0.93 5.48 14.80
C LEU A 102 -0.29 5.37 13.89
N LEU A 103 -0.34 4.36 13.01
CA LEU A 103 -1.53 4.12 12.18
C LEU A 103 -2.74 3.59 13.00
N THR A 104 -2.50 3.00 14.17
CA THR A 104 -3.57 2.51 15.06
C THR A 104 -4.08 3.59 16.01
N SER A 105 -3.19 4.47 16.46
CA SER A 105 -3.50 5.59 17.33
C SER A 105 -2.61 6.76 16.93
N PRO A 106 -3.05 7.61 15.99
CA PRO A 106 -2.32 8.81 15.61
C PRO A 106 -2.09 9.74 16.81
N SER A 107 -1.09 10.59 16.69
CA SER A 107 -0.76 11.62 17.68
C SER A 107 -0.46 12.92 16.97
N GLU A 108 -0.73 14.04 17.63
CA GLU A 108 -0.46 15.39 17.10
C GLU A 108 0.82 16.02 17.66
N VAL A 109 1.55 15.30 18.53
CA VAL A 109 2.61 15.90 19.36
C VAL A 109 3.91 15.09 19.40
N LEU A 110 4.01 14.01 18.63
CA LEU A 110 5.16 13.10 18.70
C LEU A 110 6.20 13.36 17.62
N PHE A 111 5.84 14.07 16.54
CA PHE A 111 6.67 14.26 15.36
C PHE A 111 8.06 14.82 15.71
N ASP A 112 8.11 15.99 16.35
CA ASP A 112 9.36 16.68 16.72
C ASP A 112 10.28 15.81 17.61
N ASP A 113 9.70 14.95 18.45
CA ASP A 113 10.43 14.10 19.38
C ASP A 113 11.04 12.87 18.71
N ILE A 114 10.38 12.32 17.67
CA ILE A 114 10.78 11.05 17.06
C ILE A 114 11.49 11.22 15.71
N TYR A 115 11.09 12.20 14.90
CA TYR A 115 11.55 12.34 13.51
C TYR A 115 13.07 12.49 13.38
N PRO A 116 13.76 13.35 14.17
CA PRO A 116 15.22 13.50 14.04
C PRO A 116 15.99 12.20 14.31
N GLN A 117 15.45 11.32 15.15
CA GLN A 117 16.07 10.02 15.41
C GLN A 117 15.77 9.00 14.30
N LEU A 118 14.63 9.10 13.62
CA LEU A 118 14.31 8.25 12.47
C LEU A 118 15.19 8.61 11.26
N GLU A 119 15.31 9.91 10.97
CA GLU A 119 16.21 10.44 9.94
C GLU A 119 17.65 10.01 10.20
N LYS A 120 18.14 10.21 11.43
CA LYS A 120 19.47 9.71 11.83
C LYS A 120 19.63 8.21 11.63
N THR A 121 18.60 7.40 11.92
CA THR A 121 18.68 5.95 11.67
C THR A 121 18.70 5.63 10.18
N CYS A 122 18.00 6.40 9.35
CA CYS A 122 18.06 6.30 7.90
C CYS A 122 19.48 6.60 7.37
N GLU A 123 20.15 7.62 7.90
CA GLU A 123 21.49 8.03 7.48
C GLU A 123 22.61 7.13 8.02
N ASP A 124 22.58 6.80 9.31
CA ASP A 124 23.73 6.21 10.02
C ASP A 124 23.75 4.67 10.06
N ASP A 125 22.62 3.97 9.88
CA ASP A 125 22.62 2.50 9.98
C ASP A 125 23.40 1.88 8.82
N GLU A 126 24.04 0.74 9.02
CA GLU A 126 24.81 0.04 7.98
C GLU A 126 23.91 -0.89 7.14
N ASP A 127 22.72 -1.22 7.66
CA ASP A 127 21.84 -2.23 7.08
C ASP A 127 20.73 -1.58 6.24
N SER A 128 20.65 -1.95 4.95
CA SER A 128 19.67 -1.40 4.00
C SER A 128 18.22 -1.68 4.40
N ASP A 129 17.92 -2.85 4.99
CA ASP A 129 16.56 -3.17 5.44
C ASP A 129 16.15 -2.22 6.59
N VAL A 130 17.10 -1.83 7.45
CA VAL A 130 16.86 -0.85 8.52
C VAL A 130 16.59 0.53 7.95
N LYS A 131 17.40 0.98 6.97
CA LYS A 131 17.19 2.26 6.29
C LYS A 131 15.84 2.33 5.59
N ALA A 132 15.48 1.29 4.84
CA ALA A 132 14.18 1.17 4.19
C ALA A 132 13.01 1.21 5.20
N ALA A 133 13.15 0.51 6.33
CA ALA A 133 12.15 0.57 7.40
C ALA A 133 12.10 1.95 8.09
N ALA A 134 13.21 2.68 8.15
CA ALA A 134 13.28 4.04 8.69
C ALA A 134 12.57 5.04 7.78
N ILE A 135 12.77 4.96 6.47
CA ILE A 135 12.05 5.74 5.45
C ILE A 135 10.53 5.60 5.63
N TRP A 136 10.02 4.36 5.73
CA TRP A 136 8.60 4.12 5.99
C TRP A 136 8.14 4.64 7.35
N ALA A 137 8.99 4.57 8.39
CA ALA A 137 8.66 5.13 9.70
C ALA A 137 8.59 6.65 9.67
N MET A 138 9.46 7.33 8.92
CA MET A 138 9.43 8.77 8.68
C MET A 138 8.13 9.16 7.96
N ALA A 139 7.79 8.48 6.86
CA ALA A 139 6.55 8.74 6.11
C ALA A 139 5.30 8.65 7.00
N ILE A 140 5.21 7.60 7.83
CA ILE A 140 4.09 7.42 8.76
C ILE A 140 4.13 8.45 9.89
N ALA A 141 5.30 8.83 10.40
CA ALA A 141 5.43 9.85 11.43
C ALA A 141 5.00 11.23 10.91
N THR A 142 5.41 11.60 9.70
CA THR A 142 5.00 12.84 9.03
C THR A 142 3.48 12.98 9.00
N LEU A 143 2.76 11.92 8.62
CA LEU A 143 1.29 11.97 8.50
C LEU A 143 0.52 11.72 9.80
N TYR A 144 1.05 10.91 10.72
CA TYR A 144 0.29 10.38 11.87
C TYR A 144 0.93 10.62 13.24
N ALA A 145 2.03 11.39 13.31
CA ALA A 145 2.66 11.82 14.56
C ALA A 145 2.60 13.34 14.79
N GLY A 146 1.89 14.09 13.93
CA GLY A 146 1.69 15.53 14.06
C GLY A 146 2.66 16.36 13.23
N GLY A 147 3.14 15.83 12.08
CA GLY A 147 3.90 16.62 11.13
C GLY A 147 2.99 17.64 10.42
N SER A 148 3.52 18.82 10.13
CA SER A 148 2.81 19.83 9.34
C SER A 148 2.89 19.50 7.83
N GLU A 149 2.14 20.26 7.04
CA GLU A 149 2.23 20.18 5.57
C GLU A 149 3.63 20.57 5.07
N GLU A 150 4.29 21.54 5.72
CA GLU A 150 5.69 21.87 5.42
C GLU A 150 6.62 20.69 5.72
N ALA A 151 6.43 19.99 6.85
CA ALA A 151 7.21 18.80 7.16
C ALA A 151 6.97 17.66 6.16
N ALA A 152 5.77 17.57 5.59
CA ALA A 152 5.47 16.65 4.50
C ALA A 152 6.22 17.02 3.22
N SER A 153 6.23 18.29 2.83
CA SER A 153 7.00 18.78 1.70
C SER A 153 8.50 18.57 1.86
N GLU A 154 9.05 18.87 3.04
CA GLU A 154 10.46 18.61 3.37
C GLU A 154 10.81 17.12 3.28
N PHE A 155 9.91 16.23 3.76
CA PHE A 155 10.08 14.79 3.59
C PHE A 155 10.10 14.39 2.10
N LEU A 156 9.19 14.91 1.29
CA LEU A 156 9.15 14.60 -0.15
C LEU A 156 10.44 15.04 -0.85
N GLU A 157 11.00 16.21 -0.53
CA GLU A 157 12.29 16.68 -1.06
C GLU A 157 13.47 15.81 -0.62
N TYR A 158 13.49 15.42 0.66
CA TYR A 158 14.50 14.49 1.20
C TYR A 158 14.48 13.15 0.45
N ILE A 159 13.28 12.63 0.18
CA ILE A 159 13.10 11.39 -0.57
C ILE A 159 13.58 11.52 -2.03
N VAL A 160 13.32 12.64 -2.70
CA VAL A 160 13.87 12.90 -4.04
C VAL A 160 15.39 12.86 -4.02
N THR A 161 16.03 13.45 -3.01
CA THR A 161 17.50 13.42 -2.84
C THR A 161 18.04 11.99 -2.74
N ILE A 162 17.33 11.09 -2.04
CA ILE A 162 17.68 9.67 -1.97
C ILE A 162 17.56 9.00 -3.34
N VAL A 163 16.47 9.28 -4.07
CA VAL A 163 16.19 8.68 -5.38
C VAL A 163 17.18 9.17 -6.45
N GLU A 164 17.51 10.45 -6.50
CA GLU A 164 18.47 11.03 -7.45
C GLU A 164 19.89 10.49 -7.24
N SER A 165 20.26 10.19 -6.00
CA SER A 165 21.58 9.69 -5.64
C SER A 165 21.70 8.17 -5.63
N ASP A 166 20.67 7.44 -6.09
CA ASP A 166 20.61 5.96 -6.00
C ASP A 166 20.92 5.44 -4.58
N GLY A 167 20.47 6.18 -3.56
CA GLY A 167 20.69 5.88 -2.14
C GLY A 167 22.03 6.37 -1.56
N GLU A 168 22.95 6.90 -2.37
CA GLU A 168 24.28 7.34 -1.90
C GLU A 168 24.22 8.47 -0.86
N SER A 169 23.23 9.37 -0.96
CA SER A 169 23.05 10.47 0.01
C SER A 169 22.90 10.00 1.46
N ILE A 170 22.47 8.77 1.68
CA ILE A 170 22.32 8.14 3.00
C ILE A 170 23.25 6.93 3.18
N SER A 171 24.37 6.88 2.43
CA SER A 171 25.34 5.77 2.46
C SER A 171 24.73 4.40 2.11
N ALA A 172 23.79 4.38 1.17
CA ALA A 172 23.12 3.16 0.69
C ALA A 172 23.22 3.01 -0.84
N ALA A 173 24.38 3.36 -1.43
CA ALA A 173 24.61 3.25 -2.86
C ALA A 173 24.17 1.90 -3.44
N ASP A 174 23.51 1.96 -4.60
CA ASP A 174 23.02 0.81 -5.37
C ASP A 174 22.03 -0.08 -4.60
N SER A 175 21.42 0.43 -3.52
CA SER A 175 20.42 -0.32 -2.74
C SER A 175 19.03 -0.17 -3.34
N GLY A 176 18.65 -1.11 -4.21
CA GLY A 176 17.31 -1.14 -4.82
C GLY A 176 16.17 -1.17 -3.80
N GLU A 177 16.38 -1.79 -2.64
CA GLU A 177 15.39 -1.80 -1.54
C GLU A 177 15.16 -0.41 -0.96
N VAL A 178 16.23 0.34 -0.71
CA VAL A 178 16.16 1.71 -0.16
C VAL A 178 15.49 2.65 -1.15
N VAL A 179 15.89 2.61 -2.42
CA VAL A 179 15.32 3.47 -3.47
C VAL A 179 13.85 3.11 -3.73
N THR A 180 13.49 1.82 -3.67
CA THR A 180 12.09 1.37 -3.75
C THR A 180 11.27 1.92 -2.58
N ALA A 181 11.76 1.76 -1.34
CA ALA A 181 11.07 2.29 -0.16
C ALA A 181 10.92 3.82 -0.22
N ALA A 182 11.91 4.52 -0.76
CA ALA A 182 11.87 5.96 -1.01
C ALA A 182 10.76 6.31 -2.00
N LEU A 183 10.73 5.70 -3.18
CA LEU A 183 9.69 5.93 -4.20
C LEU A 183 8.28 5.60 -3.70
N GLU A 184 8.10 4.49 -2.98
CA GLU A 184 6.81 4.10 -2.41
C GLU A 184 6.35 5.06 -1.30
N SER A 185 7.28 5.54 -0.48
CA SER A 185 6.98 6.51 0.58
C SER A 185 6.68 7.90 0.03
N TRP A 186 7.35 8.32 -1.05
CA TRP A 186 7.07 9.58 -1.72
C TRP A 186 5.62 9.65 -2.18
N VAL A 187 5.18 8.67 -2.98
CA VAL A 187 3.82 8.66 -3.52
C VAL A 187 2.77 8.51 -2.44
N PHE A 188 3.09 7.79 -1.36
CA PHE A 188 2.21 7.67 -0.21
C PHE A 188 1.96 9.03 0.46
N VAL A 189 3.02 9.77 0.82
CA VAL A 189 2.88 11.09 1.45
C VAL A 189 2.25 12.10 0.50
N ALA A 190 2.69 12.13 -0.77
CA ALA A 190 2.13 13.00 -1.80
C ALA A 190 0.63 12.74 -2.04
N SER A 191 0.16 11.49 -1.89
CA SER A 191 -1.27 11.16 -2.02
C SER A 191 -2.16 11.64 -0.84
N GLN A 192 -1.56 12.26 0.17
CA GLN A 192 -2.21 12.64 1.42
C GLN A 192 -2.12 14.14 1.74
N ILE A 193 -1.48 14.93 0.87
CA ILE A 193 -1.42 16.39 0.97
C ILE A 193 -2.14 17.03 -0.22
N ASP A 194 -2.63 18.26 -0.04
CA ASP A 194 -3.56 18.88 -0.98
C ASP A 194 -2.85 19.45 -2.22
N ASP A 195 -1.73 20.17 -2.04
CA ASP A 195 -0.94 20.73 -3.14
C ASP A 195 0.47 20.13 -3.19
N ILE A 196 0.72 19.35 -4.23
CA ILE A 196 2.03 18.72 -4.48
C ILE A 196 2.80 19.38 -5.62
N THR A 197 2.33 20.52 -6.15
CA THR A 197 2.81 21.09 -7.41
C THR A 197 4.32 21.35 -7.39
N GLU A 198 4.82 21.94 -6.31
CA GLU A 198 6.26 22.20 -6.14
C GLU A 198 7.06 20.90 -6.01
N ASN A 199 6.55 19.93 -5.25
CA ASN A 199 7.20 18.62 -5.08
C ASN A 199 7.25 17.83 -6.39
N VAL A 200 6.25 17.98 -7.26
CA VAL A 200 6.25 17.34 -8.58
C VAL A 200 7.38 17.87 -9.46
N TYR A 201 7.61 19.19 -9.45
CA TYR A 201 8.68 19.79 -10.26
C TYR A 201 10.08 19.38 -9.81
N THR A 202 10.28 19.12 -8.52
CA THR A 202 11.56 18.62 -8.01
C THR A 202 11.72 17.12 -8.25
N ALA A 203 10.64 16.34 -8.26
CA ALA A 203 10.71 14.89 -8.31
C ALA A 203 10.71 14.25 -9.71
N ILE A 204 10.04 14.89 -10.69
CA ILE A 204 9.72 14.21 -11.96
C ILE A 204 10.95 13.77 -12.76
N ASP A 205 12.02 14.57 -12.76
CA ASP A 205 13.26 14.26 -13.48
C ASP A 205 13.92 13.01 -12.88
N ALA A 206 14.02 12.95 -11.54
CA ALA A 206 14.54 11.81 -10.79
C ALA A 206 13.76 10.53 -11.12
N PHE A 207 12.42 10.59 -11.11
CA PHE A 207 11.58 9.41 -11.37
C PHE A 207 11.70 8.95 -12.83
N VAL A 208 11.81 9.88 -13.76
CA VAL A 208 12.03 9.56 -15.17
C VAL A 208 13.41 8.92 -15.38
N GLU A 209 14.46 9.35 -14.67
CA GLU A 209 15.77 8.71 -14.71
C GLU A 209 15.70 7.24 -14.23
N GLN A 210 15.00 7.01 -13.12
CA GLN A 210 14.86 5.67 -12.52
C GLN A 210 14.12 4.64 -13.37
N LEU A 211 13.44 5.03 -14.46
CA LEU A 211 12.90 4.08 -15.44
C LEU A 211 13.98 3.23 -16.12
N ASP A 212 15.24 3.68 -16.12
CA ASP A 212 16.38 2.92 -16.67
C ASP A 212 17.18 2.16 -15.59
N SER A 213 16.71 2.14 -14.33
CA SER A 213 17.36 1.39 -13.25
C SER A 213 17.54 -0.09 -13.60
N THR A 214 18.56 -0.73 -13.05
CA THR A 214 18.76 -2.17 -13.20
C THR A 214 17.89 -2.99 -12.25
N ASP A 215 17.38 -2.36 -11.20
CA ASP A 215 16.46 -2.95 -10.25
C ASP A 215 15.01 -2.82 -10.75
N VAL A 216 14.31 -3.95 -10.80
CA VAL A 216 12.96 -4.01 -11.35
C VAL A 216 11.93 -3.38 -10.42
N ASP A 217 12.11 -3.49 -9.11
CA ASP A 217 11.18 -2.91 -8.15
C ASP A 217 11.32 -1.37 -8.17
N VAL A 218 12.54 -0.85 -8.31
CA VAL A 218 12.81 0.59 -8.55
C VAL A 218 12.16 1.06 -9.86
N GLN A 219 12.36 0.35 -10.97
CA GLN A 219 11.74 0.69 -12.26
C GLN A 219 10.20 0.76 -12.17
N THR A 220 9.59 -0.21 -11.51
CA THR A 220 8.12 -0.25 -11.39
C THR A 220 7.58 0.83 -10.44
N SER A 221 8.30 1.14 -9.37
CA SER A 221 7.95 2.19 -8.41
C SER A 221 8.10 3.58 -9.02
N ALA A 222 9.13 3.80 -9.83
CA ALA A 222 9.31 5.03 -10.60
C ALA A 222 8.17 5.22 -11.61
N GLY A 223 7.79 4.16 -12.33
CA GLY A 223 6.64 4.20 -13.23
C GLY A 223 5.31 4.45 -12.52
N PHE A 224 5.14 3.92 -11.31
CA PHE A 224 3.97 4.19 -10.46
C PHE A 224 3.90 5.68 -10.10
N ASN A 225 5.01 6.25 -9.61
CA ASN A 225 5.10 7.66 -9.24
C ASN A 225 4.79 8.57 -10.44
N ILE A 226 5.34 8.27 -11.63
CA ILE A 226 5.00 8.99 -12.85
C ILE A 226 3.50 8.91 -13.16
N ALA A 227 2.90 7.73 -13.05
CA ALA A 227 1.46 7.56 -13.30
C ALA A 227 0.60 8.39 -12.33
N PHE A 228 0.99 8.42 -11.06
CA PHE A 228 0.39 9.26 -10.02
C PHE A 228 0.55 10.75 -10.34
N ILE A 229 1.75 11.22 -10.70
CA ILE A 229 1.98 12.63 -11.05
C ILE A 229 1.10 13.07 -12.23
N PHE A 230 1.01 12.25 -13.27
CA PHE A 230 0.13 12.55 -14.40
C PHE A 230 -1.35 12.48 -14.03
N GLU A 231 -1.74 11.72 -13.01
CA GLU A 231 -3.09 11.75 -12.45
C GLU A 231 -3.33 13.04 -11.68
N ALA A 232 -2.48 13.39 -10.71
CA ALA A 232 -2.59 14.63 -9.95
C ALA A 232 -2.59 15.88 -10.84
N ALA A 233 -1.77 15.91 -11.89
CA ALA A 233 -1.76 17.00 -12.86
C ALA A 233 -3.09 17.15 -13.61
N ARG A 234 -3.78 16.04 -13.92
CA ARG A 234 -5.11 16.08 -14.54
C ARG A 234 -6.16 16.55 -13.54
N ASP A 235 -6.12 16.03 -12.32
CA ASP A 235 -7.07 16.39 -11.26
C ASP A 235 -6.97 17.89 -10.94
N LEU A 236 -5.74 18.43 -10.87
CA LEU A 236 -5.48 19.87 -10.71
C LEU A 236 -6.04 20.69 -11.87
N GLU A 237 -5.83 20.26 -13.12
CA GLU A 237 -6.36 20.94 -14.31
C GLU A 237 -7.91 20.91 -14.31
N GLU A 238 -8.52 19.80 -13.89
CA GLU A 238 -9.98 19.68 -13.77
C GLU A 238 -10.55 20.59 -12.67
N GLU A 239 -9.85 20.75 -11.55
CA GLU A 239 -10.28 21.60 -10.43
C GLU A 239 -10.06 23.10 -10.68
N THR A 240 -8.87 23.47 -11.18
CA THR A 240 -8.43 24.88 -11.29
C THR A 240 -8.59 25.45 -12.69
N GLY A 241 -8.65 24.60 -13.72
CA GLY A 241 -8.59 25.00 -15.13
C GLY A 241 -7.18 25.37 -15.62
N GLU A 242 -6.15 25.27 -14.76
CA GLU A 242 -4.77 25.58 -15.11
C GLU A 242 -3.95 24.29 -15.30
N PRO A 243 -3.29 24.10 -16.45
CA PRO A 243 -2.51 22.88 -16.70
C PRO A 243 -1.17 22.91 -15.96
N MET A 244 -0.81 21.80 -15.33
CA MET A 244 0.53 21.58 -14.77
C MET A 244 1.54 21.27 -15.89
N ASN A 245 2.61 22.05 -16.01
CA ASN A 245 3.59 21.89 -17.09
C ASN A 245 4.70 20.89 -16.72
N LEU A 246 4.43 19.59 -16.88
CA LEU A 246 5.37 18.52 -16.52
C LEU A 246 6.62 18.39 -17.41
N GLN A 247 6.79 19.20 -18.46
CA GLN A 247 7.92 19.14 -19.42
C GLN A 247 8.14 17.79 -20.15
N TYR A 248 7.39 16.74 -19.82
CA TYR A 248 7.48 15.40 -20.40
C TYR A 248 6.25 15.03 -21.22
N ASP A 249 6.50 14.44 -22.40
CA ASP A 249 5.45 13.86 -23.25
C ASP A 249 5.09 12.44 -22.76
N PRO A 250 3.84 12.19 -22.31
CA PRO A 250 3.39 10.87 -21.89
C PRO A 250 3.71 9.77 -22.91
N LYS A 251 3.60 10.06 -24.21
CA LYS A 251 3.84 9.07 -25.28
C LYS A 251 5.28 8.58 -25.30
N ARG A 252 6.25 9.46 -24.99
CA ARG A 252 7.66 9.09 -24.90
C ARG A 252 7.92 8.20 -23.70
N LEU A 253 7.35 8.54 -22.54
CA LEU A 253 7.44 7.73 -21.32
C LEU A 253 6.82 6.34 -21.52
N ILE A 254 5.64 6.28 -22.16
CA ILE A 254 5.01 5.02 -22.55
C ILE A 254 5.93 4.17 -23.44
N SER A 255 6.58 4.79 -24.44
CA SER A 255 7.51 4.07 -25.32
C SER A 255 8.69 3.48 -24.53
N ARG A 256 9.25 4.25 -23.59
CA ARG A 256 10.36 3.82 -22.74
C ARG A 256 9.96 2.66 -21.81
N MET A 257 8.82 2.75 -21.12
CA MET A 257 8.30 1.66 -20.28
C MET A 257 8.00 0.39 -21.10
N ARG A 258 7.44 0.53 -22.30
CA ARG A 258 7.23 -0.60 -23.22
C ARG A 258 8.55 -1.24 -23.61
N GLU A 259 9.58 -0.45 -23.88
CA GLU A 259 10.91 -0.95 -24.19
C GLU A 259 11.56 -1.70 -23.02
N ALA A 260 11.51 -1.14 -21.81
CA ALA A 260 12.00 -1.80 -20.60
C ALA A 260 11.34 -3.18 -20.35
N SER A 261 10.06 -3.32 -20.71
CA SER A 261 9.32 -4.59 -20.57
C SER A 261 9.64 -5.67 -21.63
N LYS A 262 10.45 -5.35 -22.66
CA LYS A 262 10.72 -6.25 -23.79
C LYS A 262 11.55 -7.48 -23.37
N PRO A 263 11.26 -8.67 -23.93
CA PRO A 263 11.96 -9.91 -23.59
C PRO A 263 13.46 -9.93 -23.89
N SER A 264 13.94 -9.07 -24.80
CA SER A 264 15.29 -9.10 -25.37
C SER A 264 16.36 -8.38 -24.56
N VAL A 265 16.00 -7.72 -23.45
CA VAL A 265 16.98 -7.10 -22.53
C VAL A 265 17.73 -8.25 -21.83
N LYS A 266 18.96 -8.51 -22.26
CA LYS A 266 19.72 -9.75 -22.00
C LYS A 266 20.13 -9.98 -20.53
N GLN A 267 19.70 -9.15 -19.60
CA GLN A 267 20.14 -9.17 -18.20
C GLN A 267 19.01 -9.36 -17.19
N THR A 268 17.74 -9.39 -17.60
CA THR A 268 16.61 -9.53 -16.66
C THR A 268 16.12 -10.96 -16.53
N SER A 269 15.84 -11.38 -15.28
CA SER A 269 15.33 -12.73 -15.03
C SER A 269 13.95 -12.93 -15.67
N ARG A 270 13.50 -14.20 -15.76
CA ARG A 270 12.16 -14.50 -16.27
C ARG A 270 11.06 -14.04 -15.31
N LYS A 271 11.33 -14.06 -14.00
CA LYS A 271 10.39 -13.59 -12.98
C LYS A 271 10.22 -12.09 -13.11
N ASP A 272 11.32 -11.36 -13.20
CA ASP A 272 11.34 -9.89 -13.18
C ASP A 272 10.71 -9.32 -14.45
N ARG A 273 10.96 -9.92 -15.62
CA ARG A 273 10.23 -9.54 -16.84
C ARG A 273 8.73 -9.74 -16.76
N ARG A 274 8.26 -10.76 -16.04
CA ARG A 274 6.81 -10.94 -15.84
C ARG A 274 6.26 -9.86 -14.91
N HIS A 275 7.03 -9.50 -13.89
CA HIS A 275 6.68 -8.41 -12.97
C HIS A 275 6.60 -7.07 -13.72
N LEU A 276 7.67 -6.66 -14.41
CA LEU A 276 7.71 -5.43 -15.24
C LEU A 276 6.53 -5.35 -16.20
N ARG A 277 6.27 -6.42 -16.97
CA ARG A 277 5.15 -6.44 -17.91
C ARG A 277 3.81 -6.28 -17.24
N LYS A 278 3.62 -6.88 -16.07
CA LYS A 278 2.36 -6.79 -15.33
C LYS A 278 2.15 -5.35 -14.85
N GLN A 279 3.15 -4.76 -14.19
CA GLN A 279 3.04 -3.41 -13.63
C GLN A 279 2.96 -2.34 -14.72
N PHE A 280 3.88 -2.36 -15.69
CA PHE A 280 3.86 -1.39 -16.78
C PHE A 280 2.67 -1.53 -17.72
N ALA A 281 2.03 -2.70 -17.83
CA ALA A 281 0.78 -2.78 -18.60
C ALA A 281 -0.30 -1.86 -18.02
N SER A 282 -0.47 -1.86 -16.68
CA SER A 282 -1.43 -0.99 -16.00
C SER A 282 -1.04 0.48 -16.16
N ILE A 283 0.22 0.82 -15.88
CA ILE A 283 0.74 2.20 -15.97
C ILE A 283 0.61 2.75 -17.39
N VAL A 284 1.01 1.97 -18.41
CA VAL A 284 0.94 2.41 -19.81
C VAL A 284 -0.51 2.64 -20.22
N THR A 285 -1.43 1.71 -19.91
CA THR A 285 -2.86 1.91 -20.24
C THR A 285 -3.44 3.12 -19.51
N SER A 286 -3.05 3.34 -18.27
CA SER A 286 -3.42 4.54 -17.50
C SER A 286 -2.95 5.82 -18.20
N LEU A 287 -1.67 5.93 -18.54
CA LEU A 287 -1.09 7.10 -19.21
C LEU A 287 -1.66 7.32 -20.62
N GLU A 288 -1.99 6.25 -21.35
CA GLU A 288 -2.59 6.34 -22.69
C GLU A 288 -4.02 6.89 -22.66
N HIS A 289 -4.78 6.62 -21.60
CA HIS A 289 -6.21 6.93 -21.52
C HIS A 289 -6.57 7.99 -20.48
N GLY A 290 -5.60 8.47 -19.69
CA GLY A 290 -5.87 9.39 -18.57
C GLY A 290 -6.79 8.75 -17.52
N LYS A 291 -6.56 7.49 -17.19
CA LYS A 291 -7.35 6.72 -16.20
C LYS A 291 -6.45 6.17 -15.11
N GLY A 292 -7.00 5.74 -13.99
CA GLY A 292 -6.23 5.12 -12.91
C GLY A 292 -5.82 3.66 -13.18
N PRO A 293 -5.31 2.95 -12.16
CA PRO A 293 -4.75 1.62 -12.30
C PRO A 293 -5.79 0.56 -12.69
N GLY A 294 -5.33 -0.45 -13.44
CA GLY A 294 -6.15 -1.60 -13.82
C GLY A 294 -7.29 -1.28 -14.80
N PHE A 295 -7.36 -0.05 -15.33
CA PHE A 295 -8.31 0.31 -16.38
C PHE A 295 -8.08 -0.56 -17.63
N SER A 296 -9.16 -1.10 -18.19
CA SER A 296 -9.10 -1.99 -19.34
C SER A 296 -10.03 -1.55 -20.45
N THR A 297 -9.43 -1.24 -21.60
CA THR A 297 -10.14 -0.97 -22.86
C THR A 297 -10.55 -2.23 -23.60
N ALA A 298 -10.09 -3.41 -23.16
CA ALA A 298 -10.59 -4.66 -23.69
C ALA A 298 -12.10 -4.75 -23.41
N GLY A 299 -12.90 -4.96 -24.44
CA GLY A 299 -14.35 -5.09 -24.33
C GLY A 299 -14.82 -6.52 -24.56
N ARG A 300 -16.07 -6.77 -24.18
CA ARG A 300 -16.84 -7.89 -24.75
C ARG A 300 -17.76 -7.31 -25.82
N PRO A 301 -18.09 -8.10 -26.86
CA PRO A 301 -19.21 -7.75 -27.72
C PRO A 301 -20.43 -7.58 -26.83
N SER A 302 -21.10 -6.43 -26.93
CA SER A 302 -22.34 -6.12 -26.21
C SER A 302 -23.42 -7.20 -26.47
N PHE A 303 -23.28 -7.93 -27.58
CA PHE A 303 -23.99 -9.16 -27.88
C PHE A 303 -23.12 -10.42 -27.67
N ASN A 304 -23.30 -11.12 -26.54
CA ASN A 304 -22.78 -12.49 -26.37
C ASN A 304 -23.94 -13.51 -26.27
N PRO A 305 -24.19 -14.31 -27.33
CA PRO A 305 -25.29 -15.28 -27.35
C PRO A 305 -25.10 -16.44 -26.36
N HIS A 306 -23.92 -16.61 -25.76
CA HIS A 306 -23.65 -17.67 -24.79
C HIS A 306 -23.73 -17.21 -23.31
N THR A 307 -23.77 -15.90 -23.05
CA THR A 307 -23.89 -15.34 -21.67
C THR A 307 -25.14 -14.49 -21.44
N GLY A 308 -26.11 -14.52 -22.36
CA GLY A 308 -27.43 -13.93 -22.11
C GLY A 308 -27.44 -12.41 -22.00
N GLY A 309 -26.72 -11.70 -22.87
CA GLY A 309 -26.87 -10.25 -23.01
C GLY A 309 -28.33 -9.86 -23.33
N THR A 310 -28.74 -8.66 -22.91
CA THR A 310 -30.08 -8.11 -23.16
C THR A 310 -30.41 -8.19 -24.63
N ARG A 311 -31.52 -8.86 -24.95
CA ARG A 311 -32.05 -8.99 -26.31
C ARG A 311 -32.27 -7.59 -26.88
N ALA A 312 -31.39 -7.16 -27.79
CA ALA A 312 -31.67 -5.98 -28.61
C ALA A 312 -33.03 -6.19 -29.28
N GLU A 313 -33.93 -5.22 -29.15
CA GLU A 313 -35.26 -5.30 -29.73
C GLU A 313 -35.15 -5.47 -31.26
N PRO A 314 -35.96 -6.35 -31.88
CA PRO A 314 -35.87 -6.58 -33.32
C PRO A 314 -36.41 -5.34 -34.04
N GLY A 315 -35.51 -4.45 -34.47
CA GLY A 315 -35.87 -3.24 -35.21
C GLY A 315 -34.79 -2.16 -35.24
N ARG A 316 -33.79 -2.20 -34.36
CA ARG A 316 -32.59 -1.35 -34.43
C ARG A 316 -31.38 -2.22 -34.74
N ARG A 317 -31.19 -2.55 -36.01
CA ARG A 317 -29.86 -2.85 -36.53
C ARG A 317 -29.39 -1.57 -37.17
N ASN A 318 -28.64 -0.77 -36.43
CA ASN A 318 -27.74 0.16 -37.08
C ASN A 318 -26.53 -0.68 -37.49
N ASP A 319 -26.01 -0.49 -38.71
CA ASP A 319 -24.84 -1.21 -39.22
C ASP A 319 -23.53 -0.84 -38.48
N ASP A 320 -23.62 -0.04 -37.40
CA ASP A 320 -22.53 0.46 -36.55
C ASP A 320 -22.52 -0.16 -35.13
N ASP A 321 -23.27 -1.26 -34.88
CA ASP A 321 -23.31 -1.94 -33.57
C ASP A 321 -22.10 -2.87 -33.34
N ASP A 322 -20.89 -2.31 -33.43
CA ASP A 322 -19.65 -2.92 -32.92
C ASP A 322 -19.26 -2.29 -31.56
N ASP A 323 -20.27 -1.95 -30.76
CA ASP A 323 -20.12 -1.23 -29.49
C ASP A 323 -19.57 -2.18 -28.41
N MET A 324 -18.25 -2.37 -28.45
CA MET A 324 -17.48 -3.12 -27.46
C MET A 324 -17.47 -2.32 -26.14
N SER A 325 -18.30 -2.71 -25.17
CA SER A 325 -18.24 -2.12 -23.83
C SER A 325 -16.93 -2.56 -23.15
N GLY A 326 -16.02 -1.61 -22.92
CA GLY A 326 -14.77 -1.86 -22.19
C GLY A 326 -15.03 -2.40 -20.79
N PHE A 327 -14.14 -3.26 -20.27
CA PHE A 327 -14.27 -3.82 -18.92
C PHE A 327 -14.14 -2.77 -17.80
N GLY A 328 -13.64 -1.57 -18.10
CA GLY A 328 -13.50 -0.48 -17.12
C GLY A 328 -12.39 -0.78 -16.09
N TYR A 329 -12.55 -0.28 -14.87
CA TYR A 329 -11.63 -0.52 -13.77
C TYR A 329 -11.73 -1.94 -13.23
N ARG A 330 -10.59 -2.62 -13.15
CA ARG A 330 -10.51 -4.03 -12.76
C ARG A 330 -9.76 -4.28 -11.47
N GLU A 331 -9.08 -3.26 -10.96
CA GLU A 331 -8.32 -3.37 -9.74
C GLU A 331 -9.29 -3.33 -8.55
N LYS A 332 -9.33 -4.41 -7.78
CA LYS A 332 -10.27 -4.59 -6.69
C LYS A 332 -9.54 -5.10 -5.45
N LEU A 333 -9.75 -4.45 -4.32
CA LEU A 333 -9.25 -4.85 -3.01
C LEU A 333 -10.38 -5.51 -2.22
N ARG A 334 -10.18 -6.75 -1.79
CA ARG A 334 -11.15 -7.49 -0.97
C ARG A 334 -10.81 -7.34 0.50
N LEU A 335 -11.73 -6.74 1.28
CA LEU A 335 -11.63 -6.49 2.71
C LEU A 335 -12.77 -7.21 3.42
N GLY A 336 -12.64 -8.53 3.56
CA GLY A 336 -13.71 -9.37 4.10
C GLY A 336 -14.90 -9.46 3.14
N SER A 337 -16.07 -8.98 3.58
CA SER A 337 -17.31 -8.90 2.78
C SER A 337 -17.35 -7.72 1.82
N THR A 338 -16.49 -6.72 2.03
CA THR A 338 -16.44 -5.51 1.21
C THR A 338 -15.43 -5.67 0.09
N VAL A 339 -15.81 -5.25 -1.12
CA VAL A 339 -14.89 -5.11 -2.24
C VAL A 339 -14.76 -3.64 -2.57
N VAL A 340 -13.55 -3.13 -2.46
CA VAL A 340 -13.21 -1.74 -2.78
C VAL A 340 -12.67 -1.71 -4.21
N LEU A 341 -13.27 -0.90 -5.07
CA LEU A 341 -12.74 -0.62 -6.39
C LEU A 341 -11.58 0.37 -6.25
N ILE A 342 -10.46 0.10 -6.93
CA ILE A 342 -9.33 1.02 -7.00
C ILE A 342 -9.32 1.63 -8.39
N ASP A 343 -9.68 2.90 -8.47
CA ASP A 343 -9.90 3.66 -9.71
C ASP A 343 -8.94 4.84 -9.89
N SER A 344 -8.11 5.15 -8.89
CA SER A 344 -7.05 6.16 -8.91
C SER A 344 -5.72 5.61 -8.38
N TRP A 345 -4.62 6.17 -8.87
CA TRP A 345 -3.27 5.90 -8.37
C TRP A 345 -3.08 6.46 -6.97
N SER A 346 -3.70 7.60 -6.64
CA SER A 346 -3.75 8.12 -5.27
C SER A 346 -4.33 7.10 -4.30
N LEU A 347 -5.48 6.48 -4.61
CA LEU A 347 -6.06 5.43 -3.78
C LEU A 347 -5.16 4.19 -3.72
N MET A 348 -4.55 3.81 -4.84
CA MET A 348 -3.63 2.66 -4.87
C MET A 348 -2.41 2.88 -3.95
N ALA A 349 -1.83 4.08 -3.92
CA ALA A 349 -0.71 4.42 -3.06
C ALA A 349 -1.06 4.22 -1.58
N ARG A 350 -2.23 4.71 -1.17
CA ARG A 350 -2.77 4.55 0.19
C ARG A 350 -3.05 3.08 0.54
N VAL A 351 -3.59 2.31 -0.41
CA VAL A 351 -3.81 0.87 -0.25
C VAL A 351 -2.50 0.12 -0.08
N ASP A 352 -1.50 0.39 -0.91
CA ASP A 352 -0.22 -0.29 -0.87
C ASP A 352 0.56 0.05 0.40
N ALA A 353 0.55 1.31 0.85
CA ALA A 353 1.08 1.71 2.15
C ALA A 353 0.39 0.98 3.31
N ALA A 354 -0.94 0.90 3.31
CA ALA A 354 -1.69 0.17 4.32
C ALA A 354 -1.36 -1.33 4.30
N ARG A 355 -1.08 -1.93 3.13
CA ARG A 355 -0.62 -3.33 3.01
C ARG A 355 0.81 -3.51 3.52
N VAL A 356 1.72 -2.58 3.27
CA VAL A 356 3.10 -2.61 3.81
C VAL A 356 3.05 -2.60 5.35
N VAL A 357 2.26 -1.70 5.93
CA VAL A 357 2.18 -1.54 7.39
C VAL A 357 1.36 -2.66 8.04
N LEU A 358 0.18 -3.02 7.55
CA LEU A 358 -0.74 -3.93 8.24
C LEU A 358 -0.74 -5.37 7.70
N GLY A 359 -0.29 -5.57 6.47
CA GLY A 359 -0.26 -6.88 5.83
C GLY A 359 -1.62 -7.58 5.84
N GLY A 360 -1.64 -8.82 6.35
CA GLY A 360 -2.86 -9.64 6.40
C GLY A 360 -3.95 -9.14 7.36
N GLY A 361 -3.67 -8.17 8.22
CA GLY A 361 -4.66 -7.59 9.12
C GLY A 361 -5.36 -6.34 8.59
N LEU A 362 -5.00 -5.87 7.39
CA LEU A 362 -5.67 -4.76 6.72
C LEU A 362 -7.22 -4.87 6.70
N PRO A 363 -7.84 -6.04 6.42
CA PRO A 363 -9.29 -6.17 6.47
C PRO A 363 -9.90 -5.87 7.85
N THR A 364 -9.24 -6.28 8.94
CA THR A 364 -9.70 -5.98 10.30
C THR A 364 -9.65 -4.47 10.54
N HIS A 365 -8.50 -3.86 10.24
CA HIS A 365 -8.30 -2.43 10.44
C HIS A 365 -9.23 -1.57 9.58
N PHE A 366 -9.49 -1.95 8.33
CA PHE A 366 -10.43 -1.20 7.49
C PHE A 366 -11.85 -1.12 8.09
N ASN A 367 -12.28 -2.18 8.80
CA ASN A 367 -13.60 -2.23 9.40
C ASN A 367 -13.66 -1.60 10.79
N GLU A 368 -12.56 -1.60 11.53
CA GLU A 368 -12.55 -1.24 12.96
C GLU A 368 -11.72 0.02 13.29
N ASN A 369 -10.68 0.32 12.51
CA ASN A 369 -9.77 1.43 12.73
C ASN A 369 -10.23 2.67 11.93
N PRO A 370 -10.63 3.77 12.60
CA PRO A 370 -11.12 4.98 11.92
C PRO A 370 -10.06 5.63 11.04
N THR A 371 -8.79 5.64 11.46
CA THR A 371 -7.67 6.19 10.69
C THR A 371 -7.47 5.43 9.38
N VAL A 372 -7.58 4.10 9.40
CA VAL A 372 -7.44 3.28 8.18
C VAL A 372 -8.67 3.40 7.29
N ALA A 373 -9.86 3.55 7.87
CA ALA A 373 -11.08 3.79 7.12
C ALA A 373 -11.06 5.14 6.38
N GLU A 374 -10.50 6.17 7.01
CA GLU A 374 -10.26 7.50 6.43
C GLU A 374 -9.15 7.46 5.38
N LEU A 375 -8.02 6.80 5.69
CA LEU A 375 -6.90 6.59 4.76
C LEU A 375 -7.35 5.96 3.45
N LEU A 376 -8.34 5.05 3.49
CA LEU A 376 -8.92 4.40 2.31
C LEU A 376 -10.28 5.00 1.91
N GLY A 377 -10.56 6.21 2.38
CA GLY A 377 -11.74 7.01 2.04
C GLY A 377 -11.78 7.43 0.58
N GLY A 378 -12.98 7.75 0.08
CA GLY A 378 -13.22 8.15 -1.31
C GLY A 378 -13.41 6.99 -2.29
N ALA A 379 -13.12 5.75 -1.88
CA ALA A 379 -13.22 4.59 -2.76
C ALA A 379 -14.67 4.10 -2.96
N GLU A 380 -15.02 3.71 -4.19
CA GLU A 380 -16.28 3.03 -4.48
C GLU A 380 -16.31 1.64 -3.81
N LYS A 381 -17.38 1.37 -3.05
CA LYS A 381 -17.55 0.11 -2.29
C LYS A 381 -18.68 -0.72 -2.90
N GLU A 382 -18.36 -1.94 -3.29
CA GLU A 382 -19.34 -2.98 -3.62
C GLU A 382 -19.47 -3.91 -2.40
N GLU A 383 -20.67 -3.99 -1.81
CA GLU A 383 -20.96 -5.06 -0.85
C GLU A 383 -21.06 -6.39 -1.60
N SER A 384 -20.26 -7.38 -1.20
CA SER A 384 -20.37 -8.71 -1.78
C SER A 384 -21.65 -9.34 -1.27
N ALA A 385 -22.71 -9.31 -2.07
CA ALA A 385 -23.94 -10.03 -1.81
C ALA A 385 -23.61 -11.53 -1.69
N GLN A 386 -23.49 -12.03 -0.46
CA GLN A 386 -23.61 -13.46 -0.18
C GLN A 386 -25.06 -13.87 -0.47
N THR A 387 -25.39 -13.94 -1.75
CA THR A 387 -26.62 -14.58 -2.18
C THR A 387 -26.34 -16.07 -2.10
N TYR A 388 -26.68 -16.69 -0.96
CA TYR A 388 -27.05 -18.10 -0.96
C TYR A 388 -28.29 -18.24 -1.86
N SER A 389 -28.06 -18.24 -3.16
CA SER A 389 -29.04 -18.75 -4.11
C SER A 389 -28.96 -20.27 -3.98
N LEU A 390 -29.82 -20.80 -3.10
CA LEU A 390 -30.23 -22.19 -3.16
C LEU A 390 -30.56 -22.49 -4.62
N HIS A 391 -29.72 -23.29 -5.25
CA HIS A 391 -29.88 -23.67 -6.63
C HIS A 391 -31.27 -24.34 -6.75
N PRO A 392 -32.17 -23.94 -7.65
CA PRO A 392 -33.51 -24.52 -7.76
C PRO A 392 -33.55 -26.00 -8.20
N ARG A 393 -32.41 -26.69 -8.20
CA ARG A 393 -32.32 -28.11 -8.57
C ARG A 393 -32.55 -29.07 -7.40
N ASP A 394 -32.49 -28.61 -6.15
CA ASP A 394 -32.69 -29.48 -4.99
C ASP A 394 -34.13 -29.50 -4.43
N ALA A 395 -35.00 -28.58 -4.89
CA ALA A 395 -36.42 -28.55 -4.49
C ALA A 395 -37.31 -29.61 -5.18
N LYS A 396 -36.75 -30.46 -6.07
CA LYS A 396 -37.52 -31.48 -6.82
C LYS A 396 -37.31 -32.92 -6.36
N LYS A 397 -36.60 -33.16 -5.25
CA LYS A 397 -36.43 -34.51 -4.67
C LYS A 397 -37.20 -34.77 -3.36
N MET A 398 -38.06 -33.86 -2.93
CA MET A 398 -39.06 -34.11 -1.88
C MET A 398 -40.47 -34.08 -2.48
N ARG A 399 -40.73 -35.00 -3.42
CA ARG A 399 -42.08 -35.45 -3.77
C ARG A 399 -41.98 -36.69 -4.65
N ARG A 400 -41.76 -37.83 -3.99
CA ARG A 400 -42.35 -39.14 -4.29
C ARG A 400 -41.96 -40.15 -3.23
#